data_AF-A0A2N7PLF5-F1
#
_entry.id   AF-A0A2N7PLF5-F1
#
_cell.length_a   1.000
_cell.length_b   1.000
_cell.length_c   1.000
_cell.angle_alpha   90.00
_cell.angle_beta   90.00
_cell.angle_gamma   90.00
#
_symmetry.space_group_name_H-M   'P 1'
#
loop_
_entity.id
_entity.type
_entity.pdbx_description
1 polymer ?
#
loop_
_entity_poly.entity_id
_entity_poly.type
_entity_poly.pdbx_seq_one_letter_code
_entity_poly.pdbx_strand_id
1 'polypeptide(L)'
;MREFTMKSRLRLTLAQIEITPWIEKNLEKILQCIERAQGKVILFPELALTGYQAFTPSINSQIIMALKEIQKKAGDKLILLGAPRIQGKNLYNAYYTITSEGYQIFAEKEILFPGLDDLSGFSKGGRRRLLFLDHSKWGIVICFELRSPEAIRSWLREGIDGLMVPAQWPESRIEHFKTLLQARAIESQIFVIGINGVGKIGDKRLGGCSSVIDPFGSEVLSLKDEEALGEINLDLNYPSLPYPLRTPLFKTPKLRSIDELLEIAEKRRKKGQIMVFTNGCFDLLHAGHVDYLQKARKLGDFLIVGLNSDLSVSKLKGIYRPINPQELRIEVLSALECVDYIILFDEETPENLIKALKPDILVKGADWKEEEIVGASLVKSYGGKVVRIEFSYDISTSKIIEKIRKI
;
A
#
# COMPACT_ATOMS: atom_id res chain seq x y z
N MET A 1 -32.45 -14.43 20.16
CA MET A 1 -32.53 -14.27 18.69
C MET A 1 -32.53 -12.79 18.39
N ARG A 2 -31.43 -12.24 17.86
CA ARG A 2 -31.41 -10.85 17.36
C ARG A 2 -32.05 -10.89 15.97
N GLU A 3 -33.09 -10.07 15.77
CA GLU A 3 -33.72 -9.88 14.46
C GLU A 3 -32.64 -9.60 13.41
N PHE A 4 -32.54 -10.49 12.43
CA PHE A 4 -31.82 -10.23 11.19
C PHE A 4 -32.57 -9.10 10.49
N THR A 5 -32.20 -7.86 10.77
CA THR A 5 -32.59 -6.70 9.96
C THR A 5 -32.15 -7.02 8.54
N MET A 6 -33.09 -7.08 7.59
CA MET A 6 -32.79 -7.27 6.18
C MET A 6 -31.75 -6.23 5.76
N LYS A 7 -30.48 -6.65 5.61
CA LYS A 7 -29.43 -5.77 5.09
C LYS A 7 -29.85 -5.34 3.68
N SER A 8 -29.77 -4.04 3.42
CA SER A 8 -30.34 -3.41 2.23
C SER A 8 -29.67 -3.91 0.95
N ARG A 9 -30.44 -4.00 -0.13
CA ARG A 9 -29.89 -4.26 -1.46
C ARG A 9 -29.33 -2.96 -2.04
N LEU A 10 -28.08 -2.98 -2.48
CA LEU A 10 -27.39 -1.79 -3.00
C LEU A 10 -27.55 -1.72 -4.52
N ARG A 11 -28.30 -0.72 -5.00
CA ARG A 11 -28.53 -0.50 -6.44
C ARG A 11 -27.43 0.37 -7.05
N LEU A 12 -26.61 -0.25 -7.90
CA LEU A 12 -25.44 0.35 -8.52
C LEU A 12 -25.57 0.43 -10.03
N THR A 13 -25.02 1.49 -10.61
CA THR A 13 -24.74 1.60 -12.04
C THR A 13 -23.23 1.74 -12.26
N LEU A 14 -22.64 0.85 -13.05
CA LEU A 14 -21.28 0.97 -13.55
C LEU A 14 -21.33 1.67 -14.92
N ALA A 15 -20.82 2.90 -14.99
CA ALA A 15 -20.81 3.68 -16.22
C ALA A 15 -19.48 3.54 -16.96
N GLN A 16 -19.35 2.47 -17.75
CA GLN A 16 -18.18 2.26 -18.60
C GLN A 16 -18.30 3.17 -19.84
N ILE A 17 -17.54 4.25 -19.82
CA ILE A 17 -17.56 5.27 -20.88
C ILE A 17 -16.21 5.35 -21.58
N GLU A 18 -16.24 5.84 -22.82
CA GLU A 18 -15.03 6.24 -23.53
C GLU A 18 -14.54 7.56 -22.95
N ILE A 19 -13.29 7.57 -22.53
CA ILE A 19 -12.66 8.73 -21.91
C ILE A 19 -11.77 9.41 -22.94
N THR A 20 -11.98 10.71 -23.11
CA THR A 20 -11.25 11.55 -24.05
C THR A 20 -10.44 12.61 -23.31
N PRO A 21 -9.51 13.33 -23.97
CA PRO A 21 -8.85 14.48 -23.34
C PRO A 21 -9.76 15.72 -23.25
N TRP A 22 -10.98 15.69 -23.80
CA TRP A 22 -11.86 16.86 -23.88
C TRP A 22 -12.92 16.82 -22.78
N ILE A 23 -12.82 17.75 -21.81
CA ILE A 23 -13.74 17.82 -20.66
C ILE A 23 -15.20 17.95 -21.10
N GLU A 24 -15.49 18.78 -22.09
CA GLU A 24 -16.85 19.03 -22.57
C GLU A 24 -17.51 17.74 -23.10
N LYS A 25 -16.79 16.95 -23.90
CA LYS A 25 -17.28 15.67 -24.43
C LYS A 25 -17.48 14.64 -23.33
N ASN A 26 -16.53 14.54 -22.40
CA ASN A 26 -16.65 13.62 -21.27
C ASN A 26 -17.81 14.01 -20.36
N LEU A 27 -17.98 15.30 -20.10
CA LEU A 27 -19.06 15.85 -19.29
C LEU A 27 -20.42 15.54 -19.91
N GLU A 28 -20.61 15.78 -21.21
CA GLU A 28 -21.84 15.42 -21.91
C GLU A 28 -22.18 13.93 -21.72
N LYS A 29 -21.21 13.03 -21.93
CA LYS A 29 -21.39 11.59 -21.71
C LYS A 29 -21.74 11.26 -20.25
N ILE A 30 -21.06 11.88 -19.29
CA ILE A 30 -21.32 11.69 -17.86
C ILE A 30 -22.76 12.10 -17.52
N LEU A 31 -23.21 13.26 -17.98
CA LEU A 31 -24.58 13.75 -17.72
C LEU A 31 -25.63 12.83 -18.36
N GLN A 32 -25.41 12.36 -19.59
CA GLN A 32 -26.29 11.37 -20.24
C GLN A 32 -26.33 10.04 -19.47
N CYS A 33 -25.20 9.58 -18.94
CA CYS A 33 -25.14 8.37 -18.11
C CYS A 33 -25.91 8.58 -16.80
N ILE A 34 -25.79 9.74 -16.16
CA ILE A 34 -26.53 10.07 -14.93
C ILE A 34 -28.03 10.04 -15.16
N GLU A 35 -28.51 10.57 -16.28
CA GLU A 35 -29.94 10.56 -16.62
C GLU A 35 -30.46 9.14 -16.89
N ARG A 36 -29.66 8.29 -17.55
CA ARG A 36 -30.05 6.91 -17.93
C ARG A 36 -29.87 5.87 -16.82
N ALA A 37 -29.00 6.13 -15.86
CA ALA A 37 -28.66 5.21 -14.77
C ALA A 37 -29.87 4.87 -13.89
N GLN A 38 -30.09 3.58 -13.62
CA GLN A 38 -31.16 3.09 -12.76
C GLN A 38 -30.72 2.97 -11.28
N GLY A 39 -29.42 2.83 -11.04
CA GLY A 39 -28.81 2.76 -9.72
C GLY A 39 -28.84 4.10 -8.96
N LYS A 40 -28.88 4.01 -7.63
CA LYS A 40 -28.75 5.18 -6.75
C LYS A 40 -27.30 5.61 -6.56
N VAL A 41 -26.35 4.71 -6.81
CA VAL A 41 -24.92 5.00 -6.79
C VAL A 41 -24.37 4.70 -8.18
N ILE A 42 -23.72 5.70 -8.79
CA ILE A 42 -23.18 5.59 -10.14
C ILE A 42 -21.66 5.70 -10.06
N LEU A 43 -20.96 4.70 -10.58
CA LEU A 43 -19.50 4.65 -10.59
C LEU A 43 -18.97 4.93 -11.98
N PHE A 44 -18.03 5.87 -12.07
CA PHE A 44 -17.29 6.19 -13.28
C PHE A 44 -15.82 5.77 -13.18
N PRO A 45 -15.12 5.58 -14.31
CA PRO A 45 -13.70 5.24 -14.33
C PRO A 45 -12.77 6.28 -13.68
N GLU A 46 -11.51 5.88 -13.52
CA GLU A 46 -10.41 6.79 -13.13
C GLU A 46 -10.33 7.96 -14.13
N LEU A 47 -10.14 9.19 -13.62
CA LEU A 47 -10.03 10.40 -14.44
C LEU A 47 -11.10 10.52 -15.56
N ALA A 48 -12.29 9.97 -15.36
CA ALA A 48 -13.36 9.96 -16.36
C ALA A 48 -13.73 11.36 -16.88
N LEU A 49 -13.56 12.41 -16.07
CA LEU A 49 -13.86 13.78 -16.49
C LEU A 49 -12.83 14.34 -17.48
N THR A 50 -11.55 13.98 -17.37
CA THR A 50 -10.47 14.66 -18.10
C THR A 50 -9.63 13.76 -18.99
N GLY A 51 -9.66 12.44 -18.75
CA GLY A 51 -8.61 11.54 -19.21
C GLY A 51 -7.22 11.93 -18.70
N TYR A 52 -6.22 11.26 -19.24
CA TYR A 52 -4.81 11.65 -19.13
C TYR A 52 -4.49 12.70 -20.19
N GLN A 53 -4.13 13.90 -19.75
CA GLN A 53 -3.78 15.03 -20.63
C GLN A 53 -2.80 15.99 -19.95
N ALA A 54 -2.38 17.04 -20.66
CA ALA A 54 -1.59 18.11 -20.05
C ALA A 54 -2.47 19.00 -19.16
N PHE A 55 -2.10 19.18 -17.89
CA PHE A 55 -2.87 19.97 -16.94
C PHE A 55 -2.34 21.40 -16.84
N THR A 56 -3.07 22.35 -17.43
CA THR A 56 -2.75 23.79 -17.41
C THR A 56 -3.60 24.52 -16.34
N PRO A 57 -3.22 25.74 -15.91
CA PRO A 57 -4.02 26.48 -14.92
C PRO A 57 -5.49 26.73 -15.35
N SER A 58 -5.75 26.90 -16.65
CA SER A 58 -7.11 27.11 -17.17
C SER A 58 -8.01 25.87 -17.01
N ILE A 59 -7.42 24.67 -17.00
CA ILE A 59 -8.17 23.42 -16.84
C ILE A 59 -8.85 23.32 -15.48
N ASN A 60 -8.25 23.92 -14.44
CA ASN A 60 -8.79 23.87 -13.08
C ASN A 60 -10.19 24.48 -13.00
N SER A 61 -10.38 25.63 -13.64
CA SER A 61 -11.69 26.30 -13.69
C SER A 61 -12.72 25.45 -14.43
N GLN A 62 -12.32 24.78 -15.53
CA GLN A 62 -13.19 23.89 -16.29
C GLN A 62 -13.61 22.67 -15.47
N ILE A 63 -12.68 22.05 -14.74
CA ILE A 63 -12.97 20.93 -13.83
C ILE A 63 -13.99 21.36 -12.76
N ILE A 64 -13.77 22.52 -12.13
CA ILE A 64 -14.69 23.02 -11.09
C ILE A 64 -16.09 23.30 -11.67
N MET A 65 -16.17 23.88 -12.86
CA MET A 65 -17.46 24.12 -13.53
C MET A 65 -18.17 22.80 -13.86
N ALA A 66 -17.45 21.83 -14.42
CA ALA A 66 -18.01 20.52 -14.76
C ALA A 66 -18.49 19.76 -13.52
N LEU A 67 -17.72 19.76 -12.41
CA LEU A 67 -18.15 19.15 -11.15
C LEU A 67 -19.45 19.78 -10.63
N LYS A 68 -19.62 21.10 -10.75
CA LYS A 68 -20.86 21.79 -10.38
C LYS A 68 -22.03 21.45 -11.30
N GLU A 69 -21.80 21.25 -12.59
CA GLU A 69 -22.85 20.81 -13.51
C GLU A 69 -23.32 19.39 -13.22
N ILE A 70 -22.37 18.49 -12.92
CA ILE A 70 -22.68 17.12 -12.47
C ILE A 70 -23.45 17.15 -11.15
N GLN A 71 -23.05 18.01 -10.20
CA GLN A 71 -23.76 18.21 -8.93
C GLN A 71 -25.22 18.61 -9.15
N LYS A 72 -25.50 19.56 -10.07
CA LYS A 72 -26.87 20.00 -10.39
C LYS A 72 -27.73 18.87 -10.96
N LYS A 73 -27.12 17.92 -11.66
CA LYS A 73 -27.81 16.76 -12.28
C LYS A 73 -27.87 15.52 -11.40
N ALA A 74 -27.22 15.53 -10.23
CA ALA A 74 -27.16 14.38 -9.34
C ALA A 74 -28.54 13.93 -8.82
N GLY A 75 -29.45 14.87 -8.54
CA GLY A 75 -30.77 14.55 -7.98
C GLY A 75 -30.65 13.84 -6.62
N ASP A 76 -31.27 12.65 -6.50
CA ASP A 76 -31.19 11.77 -5.34
C ASP A 76 -30.07 10.71 -5.43
N LYS A 77 -29.23 10.79 -6.47
CA LYS A 77 -28.15 9.83 -6.73
C LYS A 77 -26.82 10.29 -6.12
N LEU A 78 -26.01 9.31 -5.73
CA LEU A 78 -24.60 9.49 -5.40
C LEU A 78 -23.75 9.17 -6.63
N ILE A 79 -22.96 10.15 -7.08
CA ILE A 79 -22.07 9.99 -8.21
C ILE A 79 -20.63 9.86 -7.69
N LEU A 80 -19.96 8.83 -8.18
CA LEU A 80 -18.58 8.49 -7.88
C LEU A 80 -17.74 8.70 -9.14
N LEU A 81 -16.89 9.73 -9.14
CA LEU A 81 -16.26 10.25 -10.35
C LEU A 81 -14.76 10.49 -10.19
N GLY A 82 -13.97 9.96 -11.12
CA GLY A 82 -12.55 10.28 -11.25
C GLY A 82 -12.31 11.62 -11.94
N ALA A 83 -11.58 12.51 -11.27
CA ALA A 83 -11.16 13.80 -11.81
C ALA A 83 -9.89 14.28 -11.08
N PRO A 84 -9.02 15.06 -11.71
CA PRO A 84 -7.86 15.61 -11.03
C PRO A 84 -8.27 16.62 -9.95
N ARG A 85 -7.39 16.80 -8.95
CA ARG A 85 -7.46 17.89 -7.99
C ARG A 85 -6.20 18.72 -8.05
N ILE A 86 -6.34 20.02 -8.25
CA ILE A 86 -5.21 20.96 -8.26
C ILE A 86 -5.22 21.72 -6.93
N GLN A 87 -4.09 21.71 -6.22
CA GLN A 87 -3.90 22.49 -5.00
C GLN A 87 -2.50 23.10 -4.97
N GLY A 88 -2.44 24.42 -5.17
CA GLY A 88 -1.17 25.12 -5.35
C GLY A 88 -0.44 24.58 -6.57
N LYS A 89 0.78 24.08 -6.38
CA LYS A 89 1.59 23.46 -7.44
C LYS A 89 1.35 21.95 -7.61
N ASN A 90 0.59 21.33 -6.72
CA ASN A 90 0.39 19.89 -6.72
C ASN A 90 -0.87 19.51 -7.49
N LEU A 91 -0.73 18.46 -8.30
CA LEU A 91 -1.80 17.83 -9.06
C LEU A 91 -2.02 16.42 -8.49
N TYR A 92 -3.24 16.07 -8.13
CA TYR A 92 -3.57 14.76 -7.56
C TYR A 92 -4.58 14.04 -8.45
N ASN A 93 -4.39 12.74 -8.66
CA ASN A 93 -5.39 11.88 -9.28
C ASN A 93 -6.42 11.55 -8.19
N ALA A 94 -7.58 12.21 -8.26
CA ALA A 94 -8.58 12.19 -7.21
C ALA A 94 -9.87 11.53 -7.68
N TYR A 95 -10.64 11.10 -6.69
CA TYR A 95 -11.93 10.49 -6.89
C TYR A 95 -12.93 11.15 -5.95
N TYR A 96 -14.06 11.58 -6.49
CA TYR A 96 -15.03 12.43 -5.81
C TYR A 96 -16.34 11.69 -5.54
N THR A 97 -16.94 11.99 -4.40
CA THR A 97 -18.38 11.76 -4.14
C THR A 97 -19.13 13.04 -4.46
N ILE A 98 -20.15 12.96 -5.30
CA ILE A 98 -20.97 14.11 -5.74
C ILE A 98 -22.44 13.78 -5.47
N THR A 99 -23.13 14.67 -4.76
CA THR A 99 -24.59 14.64 -4.51
C THR A 99 -25.18 15.99 -4.88
N SER A 100 -26.51 16.14 -4.79
CA SER A 100 -27.15 17.45 -4.98
C SER A 100 -26.69 18.52 -3.96
N GLU A 101 -26.27 18.10 -2.76
CA GLU A 101 -25.80 18.98 -1.68
C GLU A 101 -24.37 19.48 -1.89
N GLY A 102 -23.54 18.77 -2.65
CA GLY A 102 -22.15 19.15 -2.88
C GLY A 102 -21.28 18.01 -3.38
N TYR A 103 -19.99 18.30 -3.55
CA TYR A 103 -18.99 17.29 -3.85
C TYR A 103 -17.82 17.32 -2.86
N GLN A 104 -17.27 16.15 -2.58
CA GLN A 104 -16.14 15.96 -1.67
C GLN A 104 -15.14 14.97 -2.25
N ILE A 105 -13.88 15.08 -1.82
CA ILE A 105 -12.83 14.13 -2.19
C ILE A 105 -13.03 12.85 -1.38
N PHE A 106 -13.26 11.74 -2.06
CA PHE A 106 -13.33 10.41 -1.48
C PHE A 106 -11.94 9.81 -1.30
N ALA A 107 -11.10 9.89 -2.34
CA ALA A 107 -9.72 9.44 -2.28
C ALA A 107 -8.80 10.17 -3.27
N GLU A 108 -7.51 10.08 -3.03
CA GLU A 108 -6.42 10.46 -3.93
C GLU A 108 -5.47 9.27 -4.07
N LYS A 109 -4.96 9.04 -5.29
CA LYS A 109 -4.06 7.93 -5.61
C LYS A 109 -2.73 8.10 -4.87
N GLU A 110 -2.39 7.16 -4.01
CA GLU A 110 -1.16 7.15 -3.21
C GLU A 110 -0.01 6.46 -3.97
N ILE A 111 -0.31 5.31 -4.60
CA ILE A 111 0.65 4.56 -5.41
C ILE A 111 0.50 4.94 -6.88
N LEU A 112 1.35 5.87 -7.33
CA LEU A 112 1.39 6.32 -8.72
C LEU A 112 1.86 5.21 -9.66
N PHE A 113 1.30 5.19 -10.87
CA PHE A 113 1.74 4.31 -11.95
C PHE A 113 3.03 4.86 -12.59
N PRO A 114 4.16 4.12 -12.53
CA PRO A 114 5.42 4.58 -13.09
C PRO A 114 5.39 4.73 -14.61
N GLY A 115 5.95 5.82 -15.13
CA GLY A 115 6.00 6.13 -16.56
C GLY A 115 4.69 6.64 -17.15
N LEU A 116 3.71 7.03 -16.33
CA LEU A 116 2.48 7.68 -16.79
C LEU A 116 2.04 8.78 -15.82
N ASP A 117 1.81 8.43 -14.54
CA ASP A 117 1.31 9.40 -13.55
C ASP A 117 2.40 10.44 -13.22
N ASP A 118 3.63 9.97 -13.04
CA ASP A 118 4.83 10.78 -12.85
C ASP A 118 5.10 11.71 -14.05
N LEU A 119 5.01 11.20 -15.28
CA LEU A 119 5.18 12.00 -16.50
C LEU A 119 4.05 13.00 -16.71
N SER A 120 2.85 12.72 -16.21
CA SER A 120 1.71 13.64 -16.24
C SER A 120 1.77 14.71 -15.14
N GLY A 121 2.76 14.65 -14.24
CA GLY A 121 2.95 15.60 -13.15
C GLY A 121 2.08 15.34 -11.91
N PHE A 122 1.51 14.14 -11.76
CA PHE A 122 0.75 13.80 -10.56
C PHE A 122 1.67 13.62 -9.34
N SER A 123 1.29 14.24 -8.23
CA SER A 123 1.85 14.06 -6.90
C SER A 123 1.14 12.89 -6.19
N LYS A 124 1.87 12.22 -5.29
CA LYS A 124 1.29 11.20 -4.42
C LYS A 124 0.19 11.81 -3.54
N GLY A 125 -0.99 11.23 -3.60
CA GLY A 125 -2.10 11.53 -2.70
C GLY A 125 -1.90 10.92 -1.32
N GLY A 126 -2.65 11.43 -0.33
CA GLY A 126 -2.70 10.85 1.00
C GLY A 126 -4.10 10.89 1.62
N ARG A 127 -5.09 11.43 0.89
CA ARG A 127 -6.48 11.48 1.35
C ARG A 127 -7.19 10.21 0.94
N ARG A 128 -7.82 9.56 1.90
CA ARG A 128 -8.81 8.51 1.68
C ARG A 128 -9.83 8.54 2.81
N ARG A 129 -11.08 8.26 2.49
CA ARG A 129 -12.19 8.22 3.45
C ARG A 129 -12.93 6.89 3.31
N LEU A 130 -13.58 6.45 4.37
CA LEU A 130 -14.49 5.31 4.29
C LEU A 130 -15.83 5.80 3.73
N LEU A 131 -16.38 5.13 2.73
CA LEU A 131 -17.70 5.44 2.18
C LEU A 131 -18.74 4.52 2.81
N PHE A 132 -19.81 5.11 3.35
CA PHE A 132 -20.95 4.38 3.89
C PHE A 132 -22.07 4.38 2.85
N LEU A 133 -22.44 3.19 2.39
CA LEU A 133 -23.57 2.98 1.48
C LEU A 133 -24.59 2.10 2.20
N ASP A 134 -25.72 2.71 2.57
CA ASP A 134 -26.70 2.13 3.48
C ASP A 134 -26.05 1.53 4.75
N HIS A 135 -26.06 0.21 4.90
CA HIS A 135 -25.50 -0.52 6.03
C HIS A 135 -24.14 -1.16 5.74
N SER A 136 -23.44 -0.70 4.70
CA SER A 136 -22.18 -1.28 4.22
C SER A 136 -21.05 -0.26 4.10
N LYS A 137 -19.82 -0.75 4.29
CA LYS A 137 -18.59 0.05 4.28
C LYS A 137 -17.78 -0.21 3.03
N TRP A 138 -17.37 0.84 2.33
CA TRP A 138 -16.67 0.73 1.06
C TRP A 138 -15.34 1.46 1.07
N GLY A 139 -14.29 0.74 0.69
CA GLY A 139 -12.96 1.28 0.41
C GLY A 139 -12.76 1.53 -1.08
N ILE A 140 -11.66 2.19 -1.42
CA ILE A 140 -11.28 2.50 -2.81
C ILE A 140 -9.78 2.37 -3.00
N VAL A 141 -9.38 1.82 -4.16
CA VAL A 141 -8.02 1.86 -4.69
C VAL A 141 -8.08 2.27 -6.15
N ILE A 142 -7.24 3.20 -6.59
CA ILE A 142 -7.31 3.78 -7.93
C ILE A 142 -6.33 3.06 -8.85
N CYS A 143 -6.87 2.33 -9.84
CA CYS A 143 -6.15 1.73 -10.94
C CYS A 143 -4.94 0.88 -10.52
N PHE A 144 -3.72 1.40 -10.71
CA PHE A 144 -2.47 0.70 -10.40
C PHE A 144 -2.39 0.19 -8.96
N GLU A 145 -3.05 0.84 -8.01
CA GLU A 145 -3.14 0.43 -6.61
C GLU A 145 -3.76 -0.97 -6.42
N LEU A 146 -4.58 -1.44 -7.37
CA LEU A 146 -5.09 -2.82 -7.39
C LEU A 146 -3.97 -3.86 -7.28
N ARG A 147 -2.76 -3.53 -7.77
CA ARG A 147 -1.59 -4.42 -7.71
C ARG A 147 -1.00 -4.57 -6.31
N SER A 148 -1.32 -3.70 -5.35
CA SER A 148 -0.82 -3.79 -3.98
C SER A 148 -1.86 -4.46 -3.07
N PRO A 149 -1.72 -5.76 -2.74
CA PRO A 149 -2.60 -6.39 -1.75
C PRO A 149 -2.50 -5.68 -0.38
N GLU A 150 -1.38 -5.07 -0.05
CA GLU A 150 -1.17 -4.33 1.21
C GLU A 150 -2.10 -3.11 1.32
N ALA A 151 -2.32 -2.39 0.22
CA ALA A 151 -3.27 -1.26 0.18
C ALA A 151 -4.69 -1.74 0.51
N ILE A 152 -5.11 -2.88 -0.05
CA ILE A 152 -6.41 -3.50 0.26
C ILE A 152 -6.44 -4.00 1.71
N ARG A 153 -5.38 -4.64 2.20
CA ARG A 153 -5.28 -5.11 3.60
C ARG A 153 -5.40 -3.96 4.59
N SER A 154 -4.90 -2.77 4.25
CA SER A 154 -5.12 -1.57 5.06
C SER A 154 -6.59 -1.19 5.16
N TRP A 155 -7.38 -1.35 4.10
CA TRP A 155 -8.83 -1.13 4.15
C TRP A 155 -9.57 -2.21 4.93
N LEU A 156 -9.12 -3.46 4.87
CA LEU A 156 -9.74 -4.55 5.63
C LEU A 156 -9.64 -4.33 7.14
N ARG A 157 -8.58 -3.65 7.61
CA ARG A 157 -8.46 -3.24 9.02
C ARG A 157 -9.57 -2.25 9.44
N GLU A 158 -10.13 -1.49 8.50
CA GLU A 158 -11.27 -0.58 8.71
C GLU A 158 -12.63 -1.31 8.64
N GLY A 159 -12.61 -2.61 8.31
CA GLY A 159 -13.80 -3.47 8.24
C GLY A 159 -14.69 -3.19 7.03
N ILE A 160 -14.11 -2.95 5.86
CA ILE A 160 -14.87 -2.78 4.61
C ILE A 160 -15.63 -4.06 4.22
N ASP A 161 -16.80 -3.88 3.61
CA ASP A 161 -17.63 -4.91 3.00
C ASP A 161 -17.42 -5.02 1.48
N GLY A 162 -16.92 -3.94 0.87
CA GLY A 162 -16.59 -3.91 -0.54
C GLY A 162 -15.47 -2.93 -0.89
N LEU A 163 -14.87 -3.14 -2.06
CA LEU A 163 -13.78 -2.35 -2.60
C LEU A 163 -14.14 -1.84 -4.00
N MET A 164 -13.94 -0.55 -4.24
CA MET A 164 -14.11 0.07 -5.56
C MET A 164 -12.75 0.29 -6.23
N VAL A 165 -12.68 -0.01 -7.53
CA VAL A 165 -11.45 0.06 -8.32
C VAL A 165 -11.71 0.80 -9.63
N PRO A 166 -11.77 2.14 -9.60
CA PRO A 166 -11.79 2.94 -10.81
C PRO A 166 -10.45 2.85 -11.55
N ALA A 167 -10.50 2.66 -12.87
CA ALA A 167 -9.31 2.41 -13.67
C ALA A 167 -9.40 2.98 -15.10
N GLN A 168 -8.24 3.23 -15.68
CA GLN A 168 -8.03 3.24 -17.14
C GLN A 168 -6.98 2.18 -17.50
N TRP A 169 -7.38 0.91 -17.39
CA TRP A 169 -6.53 -0.25 -17.60
C TRP A 169 -6.45 -0.64 -19.09
N PRO A 170 -5.23 -0.85 -19.65
CA PRO A 170 -5.07 -1.13 -21.07
C PRO A 170 -5.54 -2.54 -21.45
N GLU A 171 -6.03 -2.68 -22.69
CA GLU A 171 -6.48 -3.94 -23.30
C GLU A 171 -5.39 -5.02 -23.22
N SER A 172 -4.13 -4.65 -23.47
CA SER A 172 -2.97 -5.57 -23.44
C SER A 172 -2.67 -6.19 -22.07
N ARG A 173 -3.35 -5.75 -21.01
CA ARG A 173 -3.24 -6.27 -19.64
C ARG A 173 -4.61 -6.52 -19.02
N ILE A 174 -5.68 -6.62 -19.81
CA ILE A 174 -7.05 -6.73 -19.27
C ILE A 174 -7.25 -7.99 -18.43
N GLU A 175 -6.59 -9.10 -18.78
CA GLU A 175 -6.63 -10.33 -17.99
C GLU A 175 -5.98 -10.16 -16.61
N HIS A 176 -4.99 -9.26 -16.46
CA HIS A 176 -4.45 -8.92 -15.16
C HIS A 176 -5.49 -8.16 -14.31
N PHE A 177 -6.25 -7.25 -14.93
CA PHE A 177 -7.30 -6.50 -14.23
C PHE A 177 -8.34 -7.46 -13.67
N LYS A 178 -8.92 -8.33 -14.52
CA LYS A 178 -9.92 -9.34 -14.13
C LYS A 178 -9.39 -10.27 -13.03
N THR A 179 -8.20 -10.84 -13.23
CA THR A 179 -7.58 -11.77 -12.27
C THR A 179 -7.36 -11.11 -10.91
N LEU A 180 -6.88 -9.86 -10.89
CA LEU A 180 -6.62 -9.16 -9.64
C LEU A 180 -7.91 -8.77 -8.92
N LEU A 181 -8.97 -8.36 -9.62
CA LEU A 181 -10.27 -8.09 -9.00
C LEU A 181 -10.80 -9.36 -8.30
N GLN A 182 -10.75 -10.51 -9.00
CA GLN A 182 -11.15 -11.80 -8.45
C GLN A 182 -10.29 -12.21 -7.25
N ALA A 183 -8.97 -12.10 -7.36
CA ALA A 183 -8.05 -12.40 -6.27
C ALA A 183 -8.35 -11.56 -5.03
N ARG A 184 -8.59 -10.24 -5.20
CA ARG A 184 -8.95 -9.35 -4.08
C ARG A 184 -10.26 -9.73 -3.42
N ALA A 185 -11.27 -10.12 -4.20
CA ALA A 185 -12.56 -10.53 -3.67
C ALA A 185 -12.42 -11.80 -2.83
N ILE A 186 -11.76 -12.83 -3.38
CA ILE A 186 -11.54 -14.13 -2.72
C ILE A 186 -10.68 -13.97 -1.47
N GLU A 187 -9.49 -13.38 -1.58
CA GLU A 187 -8.52 -13.35 -0.46
C GLU A 187 -8.94 -12.40 0.68
N SER A 188 -9.91 -11.55 0.42
CA SER A 188 -10.39 -10.54 1.37
C SER A 188 -11.84 -10.75 1.79
N GLN A 189 -12.54 -11.71 1.18
CA GLN A 189 -13.94 -12.04 1.48
C GLN A 189 -14.84 -10.80 1.46
N ILE A 190 -14.70 -9.98 0.40
CA ILE A 190 -15.45 -8.74 0.19
C ILE A 190 -15.96 -8.69 -1.26
N PHE A 191 -16.93 -7.82 -1.53
CA PHE A 191 -17.24 -7.46 -2.92
C PHE A 191 -16.12 -6.62 -3.53
N VAL A 192 -15.85 -6.79 -4.82
CA VAL A 192 -14.90 -5.94 -5.55
C VAL A 192 -15.57 -5.44 -6.83
N ILE A 193 -15.57 -4.12 -7.02
CA ILE A 193 -16.14 -3.47 -8.20
C ILE A 193 -15.01 -2.86 -9.01
N GLY A 194 -14.73 -3.42 -10.18
CA GLY A 194 -13.84 -2.82 -11.17
C GLY A 194 -14.63 -1.96 -12.15
N ILE A 195 -14.33 -0.67 -12.23
CA ILE A 195 -14.92 0.24 -13.23
C ILE A 195 -13.81 0.82 -14.10
N ASN A 196 -13.76 0.36 -15.34
CA ASN A 196 -12.70 0.68 -16.29
C ASN A 196 -13.25 1.52 -17.46
N GLY A 197 -12.41 2.40 -17.99
CA GLY A 197 -12.73 3.16 -19.20
C GLY A 197 -12.56 2.33 -20.48
N VAL A 198 -13.19 2.79 -21.56
CA VAL A 198 -12.85 2.42 -22.94
C VAL A 198 -12.23 3.63 -23.67
N GLY A 199 -11.78 3.46 -24.90
CA GLY A 199 -11.06 4.51 -25.65
C GLY A 199 -9.54 4.33 -25.63
N LYS A 200 -8.78 5.42 -25.59
CA LYS A 200 -7.31 5.38 -25.71
C LYS A 200 -6.60 6.38 -24.79
N ILE A 201 -5.43 5.98 -24.31
CA ILE A 201 -4.41 6.87 -23.72
C ILE A 201 -3.19 6.85 -24.64
N GLY A 202 -2.94 7.94 -25.38
CA GLY A 202 -1.98 7.93 -26.48
C GLY A 202 -2.32 6.82 -27.47
N ASP A 203 -1.37 5.93 -27.74
CA ASP A 203 -1.57 4.78 -28.65
C ASP A 203 -2.15 3.54 -27.98
N LYS A 204 -2.32 3.54 -26.66
CA LYS A 204 -2.79 2.36 -25.90
C LYS A 204 -4.30 2.37 -25.81
N ARG A 205 -4.95 1.32 -26.33
CA ARG A 205 -6.40 1.08 -26.16
C ARG A 205 -6.71 0.62 -24.74
N LEU A 206 -7.77 1.16 -24.15
CA LEU A 206 -8.32 0.73 -22.87
C LEU A 206 -9.23 -0.48 -23.07
N GLY A 207 -9.19 -1.41 -22.12
CA GLY A 207 -9.83 -2.72 -22.28
C GLY A 207 -11.30 -2.79 -21.87
N GLY A 208 -11.89 -1.75 -21.27
CA GLY A 208 -13.23 -1.83 -20.66
C GLY A 208 -13.31 -3.00 -19.67
N CYS A 209 -14.23 -3.93 -19.91
CA CYS A 209 -14.44 -5.13 -19.09
C CYS A 209 -14.66 -4.81 -17.60
N SER A 210 -15.43 -3.76 -17.32
CA SER A 210 -15.87 -3.43 -15.96
C SER A 210 -16.72 -4.57 -15.39
N SER A 211 -16.53 -4.90 -14.12
CA SER A 211 -17.17 -6.05 -13.49
C SER A 211 -17.39 -5.87 -12.00
N VAL A 212 -18.32 -6.66 -11.46
CA VAL A 212 -18.54 -6.81 -10.03
C VAL A 212 -18.29 -8.25 -9.65
N ILE A 213 -17.38 -8.47 -8.71
CA ILE A 213 -17.00 -9.77 -8.20
C ILE A 213 -17.56 -9.94 -6.78
N ASP A 214 -18.20 -11.08 -6.53
CA ASP A 214 -18.66 -11.46 -5.20
C ASP A 214 -17.51 -12.02 -4.33
N PRO A 215 -17.72 -12.19 -3.00
CA PRO A 215 -16.71 -12.75 -2.11
C PRO A 215 -16.21 -14.16 -2.44
N PHE A 216 -16.90 -14.92 -3.30
CA PHE A 216 -16.47 -16.24 -3.77
C PHE A 216 -15.59 -16.16 -5.02
N GLY A 217 -15.44 -14.97 -5.61
CA GLY A 217 -14.71 -14.76 -6.85
C GLY A 217 -15.58 -14.85 -8.11
N SER A 218 -16.90 -14.97 -7.97
CA SER A 218 -17.81 -15.05 -9.12
C SER A 218 -18.10 -13.66 -9.68
N GLU A 219 -18.07 -13.54 -11.00
CA GLU A 219 -18.52 -12.33 -11.70
C GLU A 219 -20.06 -12.26 -11.70
N VAL A 220 -20.62 -11.38 -10.88
CA VAL A 220 -22.08 -11.16 -10.79
C VAL A 220 -22.58 -10.08 -11.76
N LEU A 221 -21.66 -9.29 -12.31
CA LEU A 221 -21.86 -8.38 -13.44
C LEU A 221 -20.55 -8.31 -14.23
N SER A 222 -20.62 -8.39 -15.56
CA SER A 222 -19.48 -8.12 -16.44
C SER A 222 -19.95 -7.38 -17.69
N LEU A 223 -19.26 -6.30 -18.01
CA LEU A 223 -19.38 -5.56 -19.27
C LEU A 223 -18.35 -6.07 -20.27
N LYS A 224 -18.56 -5.77 -21.55
CA LYS A 224 -17.60 -6.05 -22.64
C LYS A 224 -16.57 -4.92 -22.78
N ASP A 225 -15.93 -4.78 -23.92
CA ASP A 225 -14.91 -3.76 -24.23
C ASP A 225 -15.48 -2.50 -24.94
N GLU A 226 -16.80 -2.29 -24.85
CA GLU A 226 -17.54 -1.18 -25.46
C GLU A 226 -18.21 -0.26 -24.43
N GLU A 227 -18.64 0.94 -24.81
CA GLU A 227 -19.38 1.83 -23.90
C GLU A 227 -20.70 1.19 -23.46
N ALA A 228 -20.94 1.09 -22.15
CA ALA A 228 -22.13 0.46 -21.60
C ALA A 228 -22.43 0.92 -20.17
N LEU A 229 -23.71 0.84 -19.80
CA LEU A 229 -24.15 0.94 -18.40
C LEU A 229 -24.43 -0.47 -17.88
N GLY A 230 -23.74 -0.85 -16.81
CA GLY A 230 -24.01 -2.08 -16.08
C GLY A 230 -24.87 -1.81 -14.86
N GLU A 231 -26.08 -2.35 -14.82
CA GLU A 231 -27.02 -2.17 -13.71
C GLU A 231 -27.01 -3.43 -12.83
N ILE A 232 -26.86 -3.26 -11.51
CA ILE A 232 -26.91 -4.38 -10.58
C ILE A 232 -27.53 -3.98 -9.25
N ASN A 233 -28.25 -4.93 -8.64
CA ASN A 233 -28.75 -4.82 -7.28
C ASN A 233 -28.00 -5.83 -6.40
N LEU A 234 -26.99 -5.36 -5.68
CA LEU A 234 -26.13 -6.22 -4.86
C LEU A 234 -26.83 -6.63 -3.58
N ASP A 235 -26.95 -7.94 -3.38
CA ASP A 235 -27.25 -8.52 -2.09
C ASP A 235 -25.95 -8.60 -1.29
N LEU A 236 -25.87 -7.87 -0.18
CA LEU A 236 -24.67 -7.86 0.67
C LEU A 236 -24.70 -8.97 1.74
N ASN A 237 -25.71 -9.84 1.71
CA ASN A 237 -25.84 -10.97 2.63
C ASN A 237 -25.04 -12.18 2.14
N TYR A 238 -23.74 -12.17 2.44
CA TYR A 238 -22.83 -13.29 2.10
C TYR A 238 -22.26 -13.91 3.38
N PRO A 239 -22.11 -15.25 3.43
CA PRO A 239 -21.51 -15.93 4.56
C PRO A 239 -20.02 -15.56 4.64
N SER A 240 -19.61 -14.88 5.70
CA SER A 240 -18.19 -14.60 5.95
C SER A 240 -17.49 -15.85 6.48
N LEU A 241 -16.26 -16.10 6.02
CA LEU A 241 -15.39 -17.09 6.68
C LEU A 241 -15.23 -16.78 8.18
N PRO A 242 -15.23 -17.79 9.07
CA PRO A 242 -15.05 -17.62 10.50
C PRO A 242 -13.56 -17.36 10.82
N TYR A 243 -13.01 -16.23 10.38
CA TYR A 243 -11.66 -15.78 10.73
C TYR A 243 -11.73 -14.38 11.36
N PRO A 244 -11.01 -14.12 12.47
CA PRO A 244 -11.16 -12.86 13.25
C PRO A 244 -10.73 -11.58 12.53
N LEU A 245 -10.22 -11.67 11.30
CA LEU A 245 -10.05 -10.62 10.30
C LEU A 245 -10.23 -11.33 8.96
N ARG A 246 -10.57 -10.69 7.84
CA ARG A 246 -10.83 -11.45 6.59
C ARG A 246 -9.56 -12.08 5.96
N THR A 247 -8.47 -12.28 6.73
CA THR A 247 -7.18 -12.85 6.29
C THR A 247 -6.33 -13.39 7.44
N PRO A 248 -5.65 -14.54 7.26
CA PRO A 248 -4.59 -14.98 8.15
C PRO A 248 -3.40 -14.03 8.23
N LEU A 249 -2.94 -13.75 9.46
CA LEU A 249 -1.64 -13.14 9.69
C LEU A 249 -0.57 -14.23 9.68
N PHE A 250 0.35 -14.20 8.71
CA PHE A 250 1.45 -15.15 8.65
C PHE A 250 2.66 -14.60 9.42
N LYS A 251 3.03 -15.24 10.52
CA LYS A 251 4.30 -14.98 11.20
C LYS A 251 5.37 -15.90 10.63
N THR A 252 6.34 -15.34 9.90
CA THR A 252 7.53 -16.09 9.50
C THR A 252 8.57 -16.02 10.61
N PRO A 253 9.09 -17.15 11.13
CA PRO A 253 10.20 -17.12 12.08
C PRO A 253 11.41 -16.44 11.43
N LYS A 254 11.89 -15.34 12.04
CA LYS A 254 13.06 -14.61 11.53
C LYS A 254 14.36 -15.01 12.21
N LEU A 255 14.29 -15.62 13.40
CA LEU A 255 15.45 -16.21 14.07
C LEU A 255 15.95 -17.41 13.28
N ARG A 256 17.26 -17.44 13.00
CA ARG A 256 17.93 -18.51 12.27
C ARG A 256 19.23 -18.92 12.93
N SER A 257 19.63 -20.18 12.76
CA SER A 257 20.97 -20.63 13.09
C SER A 257 21.99 -20.12 12.08
N ILE A 258 23.28 -20.21 12.42
CA ILE A 258 24.35 -19.83 11.49
C ILE A 258 24.34 -20.71 10.24
N ASP A 259 24.11 -22.02 10.37
CA ASP A 259 24.09 -22.96 9.25
C ASP A 259 22.94 -22.64 8.27
N GLU A 260 21.75 -22.36 8.81
CA GLU A 260 20.60 -21.92 8.00
C GLU A 260 20.91 -20.62 7.25
N LEU A 261 21.55 -19.65 7.92
CA LEU A 261 21.89 -18.37 7.30
C LEU A 261 22.97 -18.49 6.24
N LEU A 262 23.94 -19.40 6.41
CA LEU A 262 24.94 -19.68 5.39
C LEU A 262 24.29 -20.26 4.13
N GLU A 263 23.37 -21.21 4.29
CA GLU A 263 22.61 -21.78 3.16
C GLU A 263 21.75 -20.72 2.45
N ILE A 264 21.04 -19.89 3.23
CA ILE A 264 20.23 -18.79 2.69
C ILE A 264 21.12 -17.78 1.95
N ALA A 265 22.23 -17.34 2.56
CA ALA A 265 23.13 -16.36 1.98
C ALA A 265 23.76 -16.89 0.68
N GLU A 266 24.16 -18.16 0.62
CA GLU A 266 24.70 -18.78 -0.59
C GLU A 266 23.67 -18.82 -1.72
N LYS A 267 22.44 -19.27 -1.44
CA LYS A 267 21.34 -19.30 -2.42
C LYS A 267 21.01 -17.90 -2.96
N ARG A 268 21.03 -16.88 -2.10
CA ARG A 268 20.72 -15.49 -2.48
C ARG A 268 21.88 -14.84 -3.24
N ARG A 269 23.14 -15.11 -2.87
CA ARG A 269 24.31 -14.67 -3.66
C ARG A 269 24.33 -15.25 -5.07
N LYS A 270 23.98 -16.53 -5.24
CA LYS A 270 23.85 -17.15 -6.58
C LYS A 270 22.83 -16.42 -7.47
N LYS A 271 21.88 -15.68 -6.86
CA LYS A 271 20.90 -14.84 -7.56
C LYS A 271 21.34 -13.37 -7.71
N GLY A 272 22.56 -13.03 -7.31
CA GLY A 272 23.10 -11.67 -7.36
C GLY A 272 22.50 -10.72 -6.32
N GLN A 273 21.85 -11.23 -5.27
CA GLN A 273 21.24 -10.40 -4.23
C GLN A 273 22.28 -9.88 -3.23
N ILE A 274 22.15 -8.62 -2.83
CA ILE A 274 23.04 -7.89 -1.92
C ILE A 274 22.61 -8.11 -0.47
N MET A 275 23.51 -8.67 0.34
CA MET A 275 23.31 -8.89 1.77
C MET A 275 23.77 -7.69 2.60
N VAL A 276 22.83 -7.14 3.38
CA VAL A 276 23.13 -6.13 4.39
C VAL A 276 23.22 -6.78 5.76
N PHE A 277 24.24 -6.41 6.55
CA PHE A 277 24.40 -6.85 7.94
C PHE A 277 24.55 -5.66 8.88
N THR A 278 23.88 -5.75 10.02
CA THR A 278 24.11 -4.90 11.19
C THR A 278 23.99 -5.72 12.46
N ASN A 279 24.44 -5.17 13.59
CA ASN A 279 24.24 -5.80 14.89
C ASN A 279 24.03 -4.76 15.99
N GLY A 280 23.38 -5.19 17.07
CA GLY A 280 23.18 -4.38 18.27
C GLY A 280 22.37 -5.09 19.34
N CYS A 281 22.23 -4.42 20.49
CA CYS A 281 21.50 -4.97 21.63
C CYS A 281 19.97 -4.88 21.46
N PHE A 282 19.48 -3.80 20.82
CA PHE A 282 18.04 -3.52 20.62
C PHE A 282 17.17 -3.74 21.86
N ASP A 283 17.63 -3.24 23.01
CA ASP A 283 17.02 -3.58 24.30
C ASP A 283 15.63 -2.97 24.50
N LEU A 284 15.53 -1.64 24.58
CA LEU A 284 14.25 -0.94 24.44
C LEU A 284 14.16 -0.40 23.01
N LEU A 285 13.37 -1.06 22.16
CA LEU A 285 13.15 -0.61 20.80
C LEU A 285 12.45 0.77 20.81
N HIS A 286 12.88 1.65 19.91
CA HIS A 286 12.35 3.02 19.78
C HIS A 286 12.47 3.50 18.33
N ALA A 287 11.86 4.65 18.02
CA ALA A 287 11.82 5.21 16.66
C ALA A 287 13.21 5.32 16.00
N GLY A 288 14.24 5.70 16.75
CA GLY A 288 15.62 5.72 16.24
C GLY A 288 16.14 4.36 15.72
N HIS A 289 15.82 3.25 16.40
CA HIS A 289 16.19 1.91 15.92
C HIS A 289 15.39 1.53 14.67
N VAL A 290 14.09 1.86 14.63
CA VAL A 290 13.23 1.54 13.48
C VAL A 290 13.71 2.26 12.22
N ASP A 291 13.97 3.57 12.33
CA ASP A 291 14.52 4.38 11.23
C ASP A 291 15.89 3.87 10.77
N TYR A 292 16.79 3.57 11.71
CA TYR A 292 18.10 2.99 11.42
C TYR A 292 18.00 1.67 10.63
N LEU A 293 17.17 0.73 11.09
CA LEU A 293 16.99 -0.56 10.43
C LEU A 293 16.30 -0.42 9.07
N GLN A 294 15.32 0.48 8.92
CA GLN A 294 14.69 0.78 7.64
C GLN A 294 15.68 1.37 6.62
N LYS A 295 16.54 2.30 7.05
CA LYS A 295 17.61 2.85 6.21
C LYS A 295 18.64 1.77 5.84
N ALA A 296 19.04 0.92 6.78
CA ALA A 296 19.95 -0.20 6.52
C ALA A 296 19.36 -1.15 5.47
N ARG A 297 18.09 -1.54 5.63
CA ARG A 297 17.39 -2.45 4.71
C ARG A 297 17.33 -1.94 3.27
N LYS A 298 17.28 -0.61 3.06
CA LYS A 298 17.26 0.01 1.71
C LYS A 298 18.58 -0.08 0.95
N LEU A 299 19.68 -0.46 1.61
CA LEU A 299 21.01 -0.54 0.99
C LEU A 299 21.23 -1.83 0.18
N GLY A 300 20.36 -2.83 0.34
CA GLY A 300 20.47 -4.11 -0.36
C GLY A 300 19.15 -4.86 -0.44
N ASP A 301 19.22 -6.15 -0.76
CA ASP A 301 18.07 -7.00 -1.05
C ASP A 301 17.51 -7.71 0.19
N PHE A 302 18.29 -7.84 1.25
CA PHE A 302 17.86 -8.38 2.53
C PHE A 302 18.79 -7.94 3.68
N LEU A 303 18.23 -7.87 4.89
CA LEU A 303 18.93 -7.48 6.11
C LEU A 303 18.99 -8.63 7.11
N ILE A 304 20.21 -8.97 7.52
CA ILE A 304 20.47 -9.83 8.68
C ILE A 304 20.86 -8.94 9.87
N VAL A 305 20.19 -9.14 11.01
CA VAL A 305 20.51 -8.47 12.27
C VAL A 305 21.19 -9.47 13.21
N GLY A 306 22.44 -9.20 13.56
CA GLY A 306 23.10 -9.82 14.71
C GLY A 306 22.55 -9.23 16.00
N LEU A 307 21.84 -10.03 16.79
CA LEU A 307 21.32 -9.63 18.09
C LEU A 307 22.27 -10.12 19.20
N ASN A 308 22.77 -9.20 20.02
CA ASN A 308 23.53 -9.58 21.21
C ASN A 308 22.62 -10.38 22.18
N SER A 309 23.08 -11.51 22.67
CA SER A 309 22.40 -12.29 23.73
C SER A 309 22.37 -11.55 25.06
N ASP A 310 21.60 -12.07 26.01
CA ASP A 310 21.55 -11.49 27.36
C ASP A 310 22.93 -11.52 28.04
N LEU A 311 23.70 -12.59 27.82
CA LEU A 311 25.08 -12.71 28.28
C LEU A 311 25.99 -11.65 27.66
N SER A 312 25.91 -11.46 26.34
CA SER A 312 26.69 -10.46 25.61
C SER A 312 26.37 -9.04 26.10
N VAL A 313 25.07 -8.70 26.23
CA VAL A 313 24.66 -7.37 26.67
C VAL A 313 25.05 -7.10 28.13
N SER A 314 24.92 -8.09 29.02
CA SER A 314 25.33 -7.95 30.42
C SER A 314 26.82 -7.68 30.58
N LYS A 315 27.66 -8.32 29.76
CA LYS A 315 29.12 -8.05 29.75
C LYS A 315 29.41 -6.63 29.26
N LEU A 316 28.75 -6.20 28.19
CA LEU A 316 28.98 -4.90 27.56
C LEU A 316 28.43 -3.71 28.36
N LYS A 317 27.31 -3.88 29.05
CA LYS A 317 26.54 -2.76 29.64
C LYS A 317 26.26 -2.91 31.14
N GLY A 318 26.77 -3.97 31.77
CA GLY A 318 26.63 -4.26 33.19
C GLY A 318 25.43 -5.15 33.52
N ILE A 319 25.40 -5.64 34.77
CA ILE A 319 24.48 -6.69 35.25
C ILE A 319 22.99 -6.36 35.16
N TYR A 320 22.63 -5.09 35.07
CA TYR A 320 21.24 -4.62 34.98
C TYR A 320 20.75 -4.50 33.52
N ARG A 321 21.53 -5.01 32.56
CA ARG A 321 21.24 -4.93 31.13
C ARG A 321 21.44 -6.33 30.51
N PRO A 322 20.57 -6.77 29.59
CA PRO A 322 19.44 -6.02 29.03
C PRO A 322 18.25 -5.95 30.01
N ILE A 323 17.36 -5.00 29.79
CA ILE A 323 16.07 -4.92 30.52
C ILE A 323 15.11 -5.97 29.97
N ASN A 324 15.04 -6.09 28.65
CA ASN A 324 14.24 -7.10 27.98
C ASN A 324 15.12 -8.32 27.67
N PRO A 325 14.74 -9.52 28.12
CA PRO A 325 15.45 -10.74 27.72
C PRO A 325 15.40 -10.93 26.21
N GLN A 326 16.38 -11.67 25.70
CA GLN A 326 16.63 -11.82 24.26
C GLN A 326 15.42 -12.35 23.50
N GLU A 327 14.59 -13.22 24.08
CA GLU A 327 13.40 -13.78 23.44
C GLU A 327 12.38 -12.68 23.10
N LEU A 328 12.18 -11.72 24.01
CA LEU A 328 11.29 -10.59 23.77
C LEU A 328 11.86 -9.64 22.72
N ARG A 329 13.17 -9.43 22.73
CA ARG A 329 13.86 -8.61 21.73
C ARG A 329 13.77 -9.23 20.33
N ILE A 330 13.87 -10.56 20.23
CA ILE A 330 13.68 -11.33 18.99
C ILE A 330 12.25 -11.17 18.47
N GLU A 331 11.22 -11.31 19.32
CA GLU A 331 9.82 -11.17 18.89
C GLU A 331 9.54 -9.76 18.34
N VAL A 332 10.00 -8.74 19.06
CA VAL A 332 9.83 -7.33 18.65
C VAL A 332 10.55 -7.03 17.33
N LEU A 333 11.79 -7.49 17.16
CA LEU A 333 12.52 -7.35 15.90
C LEU A 333 11.87 -8.17 14.78
N SER A 334 11.32 -9.35 15.10
CA SER A 334 10.64 -10.22 14.12
C SER A 334 9.40 -9.55 13.53
N ALA A 335 8.72 -8.68 14.27
CA ALA A 335 7.58 -7.91 13.79
C ALA A 335 7.94 -6.77 12.82
N LEU A 336 9.21 -6.34 12.77
CA LEU A 336 9.63 -5.27 11.86
C LEU A 336 9.80 -5.78 10.44
N GLU A 337 9.04 -5.22 9.49
CA GLU A 337 9.10 -5.60 8.07
C GLU A 337 10.51 -5.47 7.46
N CYS A 338 11.29 -4.48 7.90
CA CYS A 338 12.63 -4.22 7.38
C CYS A 338 13.71 -5.22 7.83
N VAL A 339 13.41 -6.11 8.78
CA VAL A 339 14.33 -7.16 9.24
C VAL A 339 13.96 -8.45 8.54
N ASP A 340 14.86 -9.05 7.76
CA ASP A 340 14.59 -10.34 7.10
C ASP A 340 14.97 -11.52 7.99
N TYR A 341 16.15 -11.45 8.63
CA TYR A 341 16.63 -12.50 9.53
C TYR A 341 17.32 -11.94 10.77
N ILE A 342 17.29 -12.72 11.84
CA ILE A 342 17.92 -12.45 13.13
C ILE A 342 18.83 -13.63 13.46
N ILE A 343 20.04 -13.35 13.92
CA ILE A 343 20.95 -14.34 14.52
C ILE A 343 21.39 -13.85 15.90
N LEU A 344 21.30 -14.73 16.89
CA LEU A 344 21.75 -14.45 18.24
C LEU A 344 23.26 -14.77 18.35
N PHE A 345 24.01 -13.96 19.09
CA PHE A 345 25.42 -14.23 19.38
C PHE A 345 25.82 -13.79 20.81
N ASP A 346 26.78 -14.51 21.39
CA ASP A 346 27.22 -14.35 22.78
C ASP A 346 28.50 -13.51 22.93
N GLU A 347 29.26 -13.38 21.86
CA GLU A 347 30.52 -12.64 21.85
C GLU A 347 30.29 -11.13 22.06
N GLU A 348 31.33 -10.43 22.51
CA GLU A 348 31.28 -8.97 22.69
C GLU A 348 31.20 -8.23 21.35
N THR A 349 31.74 -8.85 20.29
CA THR A 349 31.78 -8.28 18.94
C THR A 349 31.20 -9.27 17.92
N PRO A 350 30.60 -8.78 16.83
CA PRO A 350 30.01 -9.62 15.78
C PRO A 350 31.05 -10.20 14.81
N GLU A 351 32.35 -10.12 15.11
CA GLU A 351 33.42 -10.36 14.13
C GLU A 351 33.35 -11.77 13.51
N ASN A 352 33.06 -12.78 14.33
CA ASN A 352 32.89 -14.17 13.87
C ASN A 352 31.71 -14.32 12.91
N LEU A 353 30.59 -13.65 13.21
CA LEU A 353 29.44 -13.62 12.31
C LEU A 353 29.78 -12.94 10.99
N ILE A 354 30.51 -11.83 11.03
CA ILE A 354 30.94 -11.12 9.82
C ILE A 354 31.89 -11.99 8.99
N LYS A 355 32.83 -12.70 9.63
CA LYS A 355 33.74 -13.64 8.97
C LYS A 355 33.00 -14.79 8.28
N ALA A 356 32.04 -15.39 8.96
CA ALA A 356 31.25 -16.50 8.44
C ALA A 356 30.30 -16.04 7.32
N LEU A 357 29.51 -15.00 7.61
CA LEU A 357 28.49 -14.54 6.69
C LEU A 357 29.09 -13.77 5.52
N LYS A 358 30.20 -13.03 5.65
CA LYS A 358 30.76 -12.16 4.58
C LYS A 358 29.69 -11.24 3.93
N PRO A 359 29.14 -10.25 4.66
CA PRO A 359 28.17 -9.31 4.13
C PRO A 359 28.73 -8.42 3.03
N ASP A 360 27.91 -8.12 2.02
CA ASP A 360 28.24 -7.17 0.96
C ASP A 360 28.23 -5.74 1.48
N ILE A 361 27.35 -5.45 2.45
CA ILE A 361 27.25 -4.15 3.11
C ILE A 361 27.19 -4.35 4.63
N LEU A 362 28.17 -3.78 5.34
CA LEU A 362 28.17 -3.66 6.80
C LEU A 362 27.67 -2.28 7.21
N VAL A 363 26.63 -2.23 8.03
CA VAL A 363 26.00 -0.97 8.45
C VAL A 363 26.26 -0.72 9.93
N LYS A 364 26.62 0.53 10.27
CA LYS A 364 26.71 1.01 11.65
C LYS A 364 26.09 2.40 11.80
N GLY A 365 25.77 2.77 13.04
CA GLY A 365 25.37 4.14 13.36
C GLY A 365 26.51 5.12 13.16
N ALA A 366 26.20 6.37 12.85
CA ALA A 366 27.19 7.42 12.62
C ALA A 366 28.08 7.73 13.85
N ASP A 367 27.71 7.26 15.04
CA ASP A 367 28.45 7.46 16.30
C ASP A 367 29.86 6.85 16.29
N TRP A 368 30.15 5.90 15.40
CA TRP A 368 31.43 5.21 15.33
C TRP A 368 32.26 5.74 14.16
N LYS A 369 33.55 6.02 14.40
CA LYS A 369 34.49 6.26 13.29
C LYS A 369 34.65 4.97 12.48
N GLU A 370 34.90 5.10 11.18
CA GLU A 370 34.91 3.94 10.30
C GLU A 370 36.03 2.95 10.65
N GLU A 371 37.15 3.46 11.15
CA GLU A 371 38.30 2.67 11.59
C GLU A 371 38.01 1.89 12.89
N GLU A 372 37.00 2.29 13.66
CA GLU A 372 36.60 1.67 14.92
C GLU A 372 35.47 0.64 14.72
N ILE A 373 34.94 0.53 13.50
CA ILE A 373 33.89 -0.44 13.19
C ILE A 373 34.50 -1.85 13.08
N VAL A 374 34.15 -2.71 14.03
CA VAL A 374 34.53 -4.13 14.00
C VAL A 374 34.08 -4.78 12.69
N GLY A 375 35.02 -5.41 11.99
CA GLY A 375 34.80 -6.07 10.71
C GLY A 375 34.92 -5.17 9.48
N ALA A 376 35.14 -3.85 9.63
CA ALA A 376 35.24 -2.94 8.48
C ALA A 376 36.38 -3.29 7.51
N SER A 377 37.58 -3.56 8.04
CA SER A 377 38.76 -3.95 7.25
C SER A 377 38.51 -5.26 6.50
N LEU A 378 37.92 -6.25 7.18
CA LEU A 378 37.56 -7.55 6.61
C LEU A 378 36.53 -7.41 5.49
N VAL A 379 35.46 -6.62 5.70
CA VAL A 379 34.41 -6.42 4.69
C VAL A 379 34.99 -5.80 3.42
N LYS A 380 35.85 -4.80 3.58
CA LYS A 380 36.52 -4.13 2.45
C LYS A 380 37.52 -5.05 1.74
N SER A 381 38.17 -5.98 2.44
CA SER A 381 39.20 -6.84 1.83
C SER A 381 38.66 -7.77 0.76
N TYR A 382 37.35 -8.06 0.77
CA TYR A 382 36.67 -8.84 -0.27
C TYR A 382 35.73 -7.99 -1.15
N GLY A 383 35.86 -6.65 -1.10
CA GLY A 383 35.11 -5.73 -1.96
C GLY A 383 33.74 -5.28 -1.43
N GLY A 384 33.39 -5.64 -0.19
CA GLY A 384 32.19 -5.15 0.47
C GLY A 384 32.29 -3.68 0.89
N LYS A 385 31.16 -3.07 1.25
CA LYS A 385 31.05 -1.67 1.65
C LYS A 385 30.73 -1.53 3.13
N VAL A 386 31.25 -0.49 3.76
CA VAL A 386 30.87 -0.08 5.12
C VAL A 386 30.07 1.21 5.02
N VAL A 387 28.87 1.23 5.58
CA VAL A 387 27.97 2.39 5.50
C VAL A 387 27.60 2.84 6.91
N ARG A 388 27.81 4.13 7.16
CA ARG A 388 27.41 4.81 8.40
C ARG A 388 26.08 5.51 8.19
N ILE A 389 25.10 5.23 9.04
CA ILE A 389 23.78 5.84 8.98
C ILE A 389 23.65 6.91 10.06
N GLU A 390 23.31 8.12 9.63
CA GLU A 390 22.99 9.22 10.52
C GLU A 390 21.61 9.03 11.16
N PHE A 391 21.55 9.22 12.48
CA PHE A 391 20.33 9.06 13.26
C PHE A 391 19.42 10.27 13.08
N SER A 392 18.17 10.02 12.70
CA SER A 392 17.17 11.10 12.53
C SER A 392 16.48 11.51 13.83
N TYR A 393 16.76 10.82 14.94
CA TYR A 393 16.11 11.06 16.23
C TYR A 393 17.15 11.15 17.35
N ASP A 394 17.01 12.14 18.21
CA ASP A 394 17.84 12.25 19.41
C ASP A 394 17.28 11.38 20.56
N ILE A 395 17.34 10.06 20.40
CA ILE A 395 16.79 9.09 21.36
C ILE A 395 17.69 7.86 21.50
N SER A 396 17.85 7.37 22.72
CA SER A 396 18.55 6.12 23.02
C SER A 396 17.90 5.42 24.21
N THR A 397 18.13 4.11 24.36
CA THR A 397 17.67 3.37 25.53
C THR A 397 18.17 3.98 26.84
N SER A 398 19.43 4.45 26.89
CA SER A 398 19.98 5.12 28.09
C SER A 398 19.24 6.42 28.40
N LYS A 399 18.98 7.26 27.39
CA LYS A 399 18.20 8.50 27.55
C LYS A 399 16.77 8.23 28.04
N ILE A 400 16.14 7.17 27.54
CA ILE A 400 14.81 6.74 28.02
C ILE A 400 14.87 6.35 29.50
N ILE A 401 15.87 5.57 29.91
CA ILE A 401 16.03 5.14 31.31
C ILE A 401 16.32 6.33 32.22
N GLU A 402 17.22 7.23 31.82
CA GLU A 402 17.51 8.46 32.56
C GLU A 402 16.26 9.32 32.74
N LYS A 403 15.40 9.40 31.71
CA LYS A 403 14.12 10.09 31.80
C LYS A 403 13.17 9.40 32.78
N ILE A 404 13.09 8.07 32.76
CA ILE A 404 12.26 7.29 33.71
C ILE A 404 12.72 7.50 35.15
N ARG A 405 14.04 7.51 35.42
CA ARG A 405 14.60 7.73 36.77
C ARG A 405 14.32 9.12 37.35
N LYS A 406 13.89 10.08 36.52
CA LYS A 406 13.54 11.45 36.93
C LYS A 406 12.04 11.63 37.21
N ILE A 407 11.22 10.60 36.95
CA ILE A 407 9.80 10.51 37.32
C ILE A 407 9.75 9.79 38.66
#